data_AF-A0A3M2B5T5-F1
#
_entry.id   AF-A0A3M2B5T5-F1
#
_cell.length_a   1.000
_cell.length_b   1.000
_cell.length_c   1.000
_cell.angle_alpha   90.00
_cell.angle_beta   90.00
_cell.angle_gamma   90.00
#
_symmetry.space_group_name_H-M   'P 1'
#
loop_
_entity.id
_entity.type
_entity.pdbx_description
1 polymer ?
#
loop_
_entity_poly.entity_id
_entity_poly.type
_entity_poly.pdbx_seq_one_letter_code
_entity_poly.pdbx_strand_id
1 'polypeptide(L)'
;MQKRINKVVLAYSGGLDSSTIVKWLQETYDCEVITFTADLGQGEEVEPARAKAHNLGVQHAVVEDLREEFVRDFVFPMFRANTLYEGEYLLGTSIARPLIAMKQIEIARAHGAEAVAHGATGKGNDQVRFELGYYGLQPDIQVIAPWREWDLNSREKLLSYAEKHGIPIDRYGQKSPYSMDANLLHISYEGGRLEDPWNAPEETMWRWTTSP
;
A
#
# COMPACT_ATOMS: atom_id res chain seq x y z
N MET A 1 -10.01 -4.80 28.70
CA MET A 1 -10.96 -4.31 27.69
C MET A 1 -10.15 -3.91 26.47
N GLN A 2 -10.51 -4.37 25.28
CA GLN A 2 -9.89 -3.90 24.04
C GLN A 2 -10.10 -2.39 23.92
N LYS A 3 -9.05 -1.65 23.57
CA LYS A 3 -9.10 -0.18 23.44
C LYS A 3 -10.02 0.15 22.27
N ARG A 4 -11.03 1.00 22.48
CA ARG A 4 -11.92 1.45 21.40
C ARG A 4 -11.08 2.26 20.40
N ILE A 5 -11.19 1.93 19.11
CA ILE A 5 -10.52 2.64 18.03
C ILE A 5 -11.53 3.64 17.47
N ASN A 6 -11.30 4.93 17.71
CA ASN A 6 -12.19 5.98 17.19
C ASN A 6 -11.66 6.52 15.87
N LYS A 7 -10.34 6.44 15.66
CA LYS A 7 -9.68 6.96 14.47
C LYS A 7 -8.53 6.05 14.03
N VAL A 8 -8.45 5.83 12.72
CA VAL A 8 -7.43 5.01 12.08
C VAL A 8 -6.81 5.73 10.89
N VAL A 9 -5.48 5.63 10.75
CA VAL A 9 -4.78 6.08 9.54
C VAL A 9 -4.50 4.88 8.64
N LEU A 10 -5.07 4.86 7.44
CA LEU A 10 -4.89 3.82 6.44
C LEU A 10 -3.87 4.23 5.39
N ALA A 11 -2.84 3.41 5.20
CA ALA A 11 -2.00 3.47 4.00
C ALA A 11 -2.85 3.09 2.77
N TYR A 12 -3.06 4.05 1.88
CA TYR A 12 -4.07 4.00 0.83
C TYR A 12 -3.45 4.24 -0.55
N SER A 13 -3.68 3.31 -1.49
CA SER A 13 -3.15 3.38 -2.85
C SER A 13 -4.18 3.75 -3.92
N GLY A 14 -5.46 3.91 -3.56
CA GLY A 14 -6.53 4.13 -4.56
C GLY A 14 -6.99 2.87 -5.30
N GLY A 15 -6.39 1.71 -4.99
CA GLY A 15 -6.76 0.41 -5.57
C GLY A 15 -8.07 -0.15 -5.02
N LEU A 16 -8.51 -1.27 -5.60
CA LEU A 16 -9.70 -2.00 -5.16
C LEU A 16 -9.59 -2.38 -3.67
N ASP A 17 -8.45 -2.94 -3.29
CA ASP A 17 -8.23 -3.50 -1.95
C ASP A 17 -8.25 -2.39 -0.90
N SER A 18 -7.43 -1.34 -1.04
CA SER A 18 -7.40 -0.23 -0.09
C SER A 18 -8.74 0.54 -0.03
N SER A 19 -9.46 0.65 -1.15
CA SER A 19 -10.80 1.25 -1.17
C SER A 19 -11.84 0.39 -0.45
N THR A 20 -11.72 -0.93 -0.57
CA THR A 20 -12.54 -1.89 0.17
C THR A 20 -12.26 -1.80 1.66
N ILE A 21 -10.99 -1.67 2.05
CA ILE A 21 -10.56 -1.50 3.44
C ILE A 21 -11.16 -0.23 4.06
N VAL A 22 -11.22 0.90 3.34
CA VAL A 22 -11.87 2.11 3.86
C VAL A 22 -13.30 1.82 4.32
N LYS A 23 -14.11 1.19 3.46
CA LYS A 23 -15.50 0.85 3.79
C LYS A 23 -15.59 -0.18 4.90
N TRP A 24 -14.74 -1.19 4.86
CA TRP A 24 -14.71 -2.23 5.89
C TRP A 24 -14.35 -1.67 7.28
N LEU A 25 -13.39 -0.74 7.37
CA LEU A 25 -13.03 -0.06 8.62
C LEU A 25 -14.19 0.79 9.15
N GLN A 26 -14.88 1.52 8.27
CA GLN A 26 -16.06 2.30 8.62
C GLN A 26 -17.20 1.41 9.18
N GLU A 27 -17.46 0.26 8.57
CA GLU A 27 -18.55 -0.64 9.00
C GLU A 27 -18.20 -1.48 10.23
N THR A 28 -16.96 -1.97 10.32
CA THR A 28 -16.56 -2.95 11.33
C THR A 28 -16.13 -2.28 12.63
N TYR A 29 -15.41 -1.16 12.52
CA TYR A 29 -14.87 -0.44 13.68
C TYR A 29 -15.68 0.80 14.05
N ASP A 30 -16.61 1.25 13.20
CA ASP A 30 -17.40 2.49 13.38
C ASP A 30 -16.49 3.67 13.76
N CYS A 31 -15.42 3.83 12.97
CA CYS A 31 -14.33 4.77 13.25
C CYS A 31 -14.09 5.74 12.09
N GLU A 32 -13.50 6.89 12.43
CA GLU A 32 -13.01 7.86 11.45
C GLU A 32 -11.79 7.28 10.72
N VAL A 33 -11.89 7.13 9.40
CA VAL A 33 -10.78 6.70 8.56
C VAL A 33 -10.10 7.93 7.97
N ILE A 34 -8.79 8.05 8.22
CA ILE A 34 -7.89 8.98 7.53
C ILE A 34 -7.12 8.17 6.50
N THR A 35 -7.11 8.60 5.24
CA THR A 35 -6.28 7.94 4.22
C THR A 35 -4.96 8.68 4.06
N PHE A 36 -3.88 7.92 3.87
CA PHE A 36 -2.55 8.43 3.59
C PHE A 36 -2.02 7.79 2.30
N THR A 37 -1.73 8.63 1.30
CA THR A 37 -1.09 8.23 0.04
C THR A 37 0.31 8.84 -0.02
N ALA A 38 1.34 8.00 -0.13
CA ALA A 38 2.72 8.43 -0.31
C ALA A 38 3.04 8.49 -1.81
N ASP A 39 3.35 9.68 -2.35
CA ASP A 39 3.93 9.81 -3.69
C ASP A 39 5.44 9.57 -3.61
N LEU A 40 5.84 8.39 -4.09
CA LEU A 40 7.21 7.94 -4.23
C LEU A 40 7.61 7.84 -5.70
N GLY A 41 6.88 8.50 -6.61
CA GLY A 41 7.14 8.50 -8.05
C GLY A 41 6.46 7.38 -8.84
N GLN A 42 5.40 6.78 -8.31
CA GLN A 42 4.59 5.77 -9.00
C GLN A 42 3.77 6.31 -10.18
N GLY A 43 3.62 7.63 -10.31
CA GLY A 43 2.98 8.28 -11.46
C GLY A 43 1.50 8.60 -11.26
N GLU A 44 0.70 8.37 -12.31
CA GLU A 44 -0.68 8.91 -12.46
C GLU A 44 -1.70 8.40 -11.42
N GLU A 45 -1.33 7.45 -10.57
CA GLU A 45 -2.24 6.84 -9.59
C GLU A 45 -2.49 7.70 -8.33
N VAL A 46 -1.65 8.72 -8.08
CA VAL A 46 -1.66 9.51 -6.84
C VAL A 46 -2.90 10.42 -6.73
N GLU A 47 -3.15 11.26 -7.73
CA GLU A 47 -4.27 12.22 -7.70
C GLU A 47 -5.65 11.54 -7.68
N PRO A 48 -5.92 10.48 -8.48
CA PRO A 48 -7.17 9.74 -8.40
C PRO A 48 -7.46 9.11 -7.04
N ALA A 49 -6.41 8.75 -6.27
CA ALA A 49 -6.57 8.17 -4.95
C ALA A 49 -7.28 9.14 -3.99
N ARG A 50 -6.91 10.42 -3.97
CA ARG A 50 -7.56 11.44 -3.13
C ARG A 50 -9.05 11.56 -3.44
N ALA A 51 -9.39 11.67 -4.73
CA ALA A 51 -10.78 11.78 -5.17
C ALA A 51 -11.61 10.53 -4.79
N LYS A 52 -11.03 9.33 -4.98
CA LYS A 52 -11.67 8.07 -4.57
C LYS A 52 -11.91 8.01 -3.06
N ALA A 53 -10.95 8.42 -2.24
CA ALA A 53 -11.11 8.45 -0.78
C ALA A 53 -12.29 9.35 -0.37
N HIS A 54 -12.39 10.56 -0.93
CA HIS A 54 -13.52 11.46 -0.63
C HIS A 54 -14.87 10.88 -1.05
N ASN A 55 -14.95 10.22 -2.21
CA ASN A 55 -16.18 9.54 -2.64
C ASN A 55 -16.61 8.41 -1.70
N LEU A 56 -15.68 7.86 -0.92
CA LEU A 56 -15.95 6.86 0.11
C LEU A 56 -16.30 7.46 1.48
N GLY A 57 -16.44 8.79 1.57
CA GLY A 57 -16.78 9.49 2.81
C GLY A 57 -15.58 9.74 3.73
N VAL A 58 -14.35 9.65 3.23
CA VAL A 58 -13.15 10.02 3.99
C VAL A 58 -13.07 11.55 4.09
N GLN A 59 -13.06 12.06 5.32
CA GLN A 59 -12.94 13.50 5.57
C GLN A 59 -11.50 14.00 5.41
N HIS A 60 -10.53 13.18 5.80
CA HIS A 60 -9.10 13.52 5.74
C HIS A 60 -8.36 12.55 4.81
N ALA A 61 -8.08 13.02 3.59
CA ALA A 61 -7.27 12.30 2.61
C ALA A 61 -5.92 13.01 2.42
N VAL A 62 -4.90 12.51 3.10
CA VAL A 62 -3.54 13.04 3.07
C VAL A 62 -2.79 12.45 1.88
N VAL A 63 -2.17 13.31 1.08
CA VAL A 63 -1.23 12.90 0.02
C VAL A 63 0.04 13.71 0.22
N GLU A 64 1.17 13.03 0.36
CA GLU A 64 2.48 13.68 0.54
C GLU A 64 3.41 13.32 -0.61
N ASP A 65 4.08 14.34 -1.15
CA ASP A 65 5.20 14.15 -2.07
C ASP A 65 6.45 13.80 -1.25
N LEU A 66 6.85 12.54 -1.34
CA LEU A 66 7.98 11.99 -0.59
C LEU A 66 9.15 11.62 -1.48
N ARG A 67 9.13 12.03 -2.77
CA ARG A 67 10.12 11.63 -3.77
C ARG A 67 11.54 12.06 -3.38
N GLU A 68 11.70 13.32 -2.97
CA GLU A 68 13.00 13.86 -2.54
C GLU A 68 13.51 13.19 -1.27
N GLU A 69 12.65 13.04 -0.25
CA GLU A 69 12.99 12.37 1.01
C GLU A 69 13.37 10.91 0.78
N PHE A 70 12.62 10.21 -0.07
CA PHE A 70 12.87 8.82 -0.45
C PHE A 70 14.25 8.65 -1.07
N VAL A 71 14.59 9.47 -2.06
CA VAL A 71 15.89 9.34 -2.75
C VAL A 71 17.04 9.73 -1.81
N ARG A 72 16.94 10.88 -1.17
CA ARG A 72 18.00 11.46 -0.34
C ARG A 72 18.30 10.62 0.89
N ASP A 73 17.26 10.20 1.62
CA ASP A 73 17.38 9.66 2.98
C ASP A 73 17.26 8.12 3.02
N PHE A 74 16.81 7.48 1.93
CA PHE A 74 16.66 6.02 1.87
C PHE A 74 17.48 5.39 0.74
N VAL A 75 17.28 5.83 -0.51
CA VAL A 75 17.96 5.23 -1.68
C VAL A 75 19.47 5.48 -1.66
N PHE A 76 19.92 6.73 -1.51
CA PHE A 76 21.35 7.04 -1.52
C PHE A 76 22.14 6.40 -0.36
N PRO A 77 21.65 6.38 0.90
CA PRO A 77 22.30 5.62 1.95
C PRO A 77 22.40 4.12 1.65
N MET A 78 21.31 3.50 1.15
CA MET A 78 21.29 2.09 0.78
C MET A 78 22.33 1.77 -0.30
N PHE A 79 22.40 2.59 -1.35
CA PHE A 79 23.36 2.39 -2.45
C PHE A 79 24.81 2.65 -2.05
N ARG A 80 25.09 3.57 -1.11
CA ARG A 80 26.43 3.73 -0.55
C ARG A 80 26.93 2.47 0.16
N ALA A 81 26.02 1.63 0.67
CA ALA A 81 26.35 0.33 1.26
C ALA A 81 26.41 -0.81 0.22
N ASN A 82 26.19 -0.53 -1.07
CA ASN A 82 26.18 -1.52 -2.16
C ASN A 82 25.29 -2.73 -1.84
N THR A 83 24.11 -2.50 -1.26
CA THR A 83 23.24 -3.57 -0.80
C THR A 83 22.65 -4.36 -1.97
N LEU A 84 22.77 -5.68 -1.89
CA LEU A 84 22.10 -6.64 -2.75
C LEU A 84 21.48 -7.72 -1.88
N TYR A 85 20.20 -7.98 -2.07
CA TYR A 85 19.55 -9.12 -1.44
C TYR A 85 19.74 -10.35 -2.32
N GLU A 86 20.28 -11.42 -1.72
CA GLU A 86 20.58 -12.70 -2.39
C GLU A 86 21.44 -12.54 -3.66
N GLY A 87 22.26 -11.48 -3.73
CA GLY A 87 23.18 -11.22 -4.84
C GLY A 87 22.57 -10.56 -6.07
N GLU A 88 21.24 -10.40 -6.14
CA GLU A 88 20.55 -9.92 -7.35
C GLU A 88 19.60 -8.75 -7.10
N TYR A 89 18.84 -8.77 -6.00
CA TYR A 89 17.74 -7.83 -5.81
C TYR A 89 18.18 -6.52 -5.14
N LEU A 90 17.95 -5.39 -5.82
CA LEU A 90 18.27 -4.02 -5.37
C LEU A 90 17.24 -3.40 -4.40
N LEU A 91 16.39 -4.22 -3.77
CA LEU A 91 15.57 -3.82 -2.61
C LEU A 91 14.55 -2.69 -2.84
N GLY A 92 14.14 -2.42 -4.09
CA GLY A 92 13.27 -1.28 -4.42
C GLY A 92 11.94 -1.19 -3.68
N THR A 93 11.28 -2.32 -3.43
CA THR A 93 10.02 -2.37 -2.65
C THR A 93 10.34 -2.23 -1.17
N SER A 94 11.34 -2.99 -0.70
CA SER A 94 11.73 -3.08 0.70
C SER A 94 12.12 -1.73 1.30
N ILE A 95 12.86 -0.91 0.54
CA ILE A 95 13.42 0.36 1.04
C ILE A 95 12.37 1.47 1.15
N ALA A 96 11.29 1.41 0.37
CA ALA A 96 10.19 2.37 0.41
C ALA A 96 9.30 2.21 1.65
N ARG A 97 9.08 0.97 2.13
CA ARG A 97 8.08 0.71 3.18
C ARG A 97 8.38 1.37 4.53
N PRO A 98 9.64 1.42 5.01
CA PRO A 98 9.97 2.14 6.24
C PRO A 98 9.60 3.63 6.19
N LEU A 99 9.78 4.31 5.04
CA LEU A 99 9.39 5.71 4.87
C LEU A 99 7.86 5.88 4.95
N ILE A 100 7.10 5.01 4.27
CA ILE A 100 5.63 5.04 4.34
C ILE A 100 5.17 4.79 5.79
N ALA A 101 5.74 3.80 6.47
CA ALA A 101 5.41 3.50 7.86
C ALA A 101 5.71 4.68 8.79
N MET A 102 6.83 5.36 8.57
CA MET A 102 7.24 6.54 9.33
C MET A 102 6.23 7.68 9.19
N LYS A 103 5.91 8.08 7.95
CA LYS A 103 4.93 9.14 7.70
C LYS A 103 3.54 8.79 8.22
N GLN A 104 3.13 7.52 8.10
CA GLN A 104 1.85 7.08 8.61
C GLN A 104 1.74 7.22 10.14
N ILE A 105 2.82 6.93 10.88
CA ILE A 105 2.87 7.15 12.32
C ILE A 105 2.88 8.65 12.66
N GLU A 106 3.59 9.49 11.89
CA GLU A 106 3.55 10.95 12.05
C GLU A 106 2.13 11.50 11.89
N ILE A 107 1.40 11.05 10.87
CA ILE A 107 0.01 11.42 10.62
C ILE A 107 -0.89 10.90 11.76
N ALA A 108 -0.69 9.66 12.20
CA ALA A 108 -1.45 9.10 13.32
C ALA A 108 -1.29 9.95 14.59
N ARG A 109 -0.06 10.41 14.89
CA ARG A 109 0.20 11.32 16.01
C ARG A 109 -0.46 12.67 15.82
N ALA A 110 -0.32 13.27 14.64
CA ALA A 110 -0.88 14.59 14.34
C ALA A 110 -2.41 14.63 14.45
N HIS A 111 -3.08 13.53 14.13
CA HIS A 111 -4.54 13.42 14.17
C HIS A 111 -5.07 12.73 15.44
N GLY A 112 -4.20 12.30 16.35
CA GLY A 112 -4.59 11.58 17.57
C GLY A 112 -5.24 10.21 17.29
N ALA A 113 -4.84 9.53 16.23
CA ALA A 113 -5.37 8.22 15.87
C ALA A 113 -4.85 7.12 16.81
N GLU A 114 -5.74 6.23 17.24
CA GLU A 114 -5.35 5.10 18.11
C GLU A 114 -4.81 3.90 17.33
N ALA A 115 -5.02 3.88 16.01
CA ALA A 115 -4.64 2.78 15.14
C ALA A 115 -4.05 3.23 13.80
N VAL A 116 -3.25 2.35 13.20
CA VAL A 116 -2.84 2.40 11.80
C VAL A 116 -3.32 1.14 11.09
N ALA A 117 -3.61 1.25 9.79
CA ALA A 117 -4.02 0.14 8.95
C ALA A 117 -3.23 0.10 7.64
N HIS A 118 -3.04 -1.10 7.09
CA HIS A 118 -2.39 -1.28 5.79
C HIS A 118 -3.09 -2.34 4.94
N GLY A 119 -2.93 -2.22 3.62
CA GLY A 119 -3.50 -3.16 2.64
C GLY A 119 -2.60 -4.33 2.24
N ALA A 120 -1.41 -4.47 2.84
CA ALA A 120 -0.53 -5.60 2.53
C ALA A 120 -1.20 -6.96 2.81
N THR A 121 -1.01 -7.93 1.92
CA THR A 121 -1.62 -9.25 2.03
C THR A 121 -1.04 -10.04 3.21
N GLY A 122 -1.83 -10.95 3.78
CA GLY A 122 -1.42 -11.80 4.91
C GLY A 122 -0.31 -12.81 4.57
N LYS A 123 0.12 -12.91 3.31
CA LYS A 123 1.16 -13.84 2.84
C LYS A 123 2.43 -13.14 2.35
N GLY A 124 2.38 -11.82 2.15
CA GLY A 124 3.49 -11.06 1.59
C GLY A 124 4.47 -10.53 2.64
N ASN A 125 5.61 -10.01 2.16
CA ASN A 125 6.64 -9.42 3.02
C ASN A 125 6.27 -8.03 3.55
N ASP A 126 5.44 -7.28 2.83
CA ASP A 126 5.13 -5.89 3.17
C ASP A 126 4.43 -5.73 4.52
N GLN A 127 3.61 -6.69 4.95
CA GLN A 127 2.99 -6.66 6.27
C GLN A 127 4.04 -6.57 7.38
N VAL A 128 5.13 -7.35 7.26
CA VAL A 128 6.21 -7.38 8.24
C VAL A 128 6.98 -6.06 8.21
N ARG A 129 7.26 -5.53 7.01
CA ARG A 129 7.97 -4.25 6.84
C ARG A 129 7.21 -3.09 7.48
N PHE A 130 5.90 -3.03 7.25
CA PHE A 130 5.03 -2.04 7.87
C PHE A 130 4.96 -2.19 9.39
N GLU A 131 4.64 -3.39 9.87
CA GLU A 131 4.42 -3.64 11.30
C GLU A 131 5.69 -3.44 12.14
N LEU A 132 6.84 -3.91 11.67
CA LEU A 132 8.11 -3.63 12.33
C LEU A 132 8.42 -2.12 12.34
N GLY A 133 8.09 -1.40 11.26
CA GLY A 133 8.21 0.06 11.22
C GLY A 133 7.30 0.73 12.24
N TYR A 134 6.02 0.34 12.29
CA TYR A 134 5.05 0.90 13.23
C TYR A 134 5.47 0.66 14.68
N TYR A 135 5.78 -0.58 15.06
CA TYR A 135 6.16 -0.92 16.42
C TYR A 135 7.53 -0.36 16.81
N GLY A 136 8.45 -0.21 15.86
CA GLY A 136 9.73 0.46 16.08
C GLY A 136 9.58 1.96 16.38
N LEU A 137 8.56 2.60 15.81
CA LEU A 137 8.33 4.05 15.97
C LEU A 137 7.35 4.37 17.11
N GLN A 138 6.31 3.55 17.29
CA GLN A 138 5.26 3.71 18.29
C GLN A 138 4.80 2.34 18.80
N PRO A 139 5.46 1.77 19.83
CA PRO A 139 5.20 0.40 20.29
C PRO A 139 3.77 0.12 20.77
N ASP A 140 3.02 1.15 21.18
CA ASP A 140 1.66 1.04 21.72
C ASP A 140 0.55 1.26 20.68
N ILE A 141 0.90 1.54 19.41
CA ILE A 141 -0.08 1.70 18.33
C ILE A 141 -0.82 0.39 18.07
N GLN A 142 -2.13 0.48 17.84
CA GLN A 142 -2.89 -0.67 17.33
C GLN A 142 -2.68 -0.80 15.82
N VAL A 143 -2.36 -1.99 15.34
CA VAL A 143 -2.27 -2.27 13.91
C VAL A 143 -3.49 -3.08 13.49
N ILE A 144 -4.21 -2.59 12.49
CA ILE A 144 -5.32 -3.29 11.85
C ILE A 144 -4.82 -3.81 10.50
N ALA A 145 -4.92 -5.12 10.28
CA ALA A 145 -4.49 -5.75 9.04
C ALA A 145 -5.67 -6.53 8.44
N PRO A 146 -6.53 -5.87 7.64
CA PRO A 146 -7.80 -6.44 7.19
C PRO A 146 -7.64 -7.80 6.50
N TRP A 147 -6.59 -8.00 5.71
CA TRP A 147 -6.29 -9.27 5.05
C TRP A 147 -6.10 -10.47 6.00
N ARG A 148 -5.89 -10.23 7.30
CA ARG A 148 -5.81 -11.26 8.34
C ARG A 148 -7.07 -11.35 9.21
N GLU A 149 -7.99 -10.40 9.07
CA GLU A 149 -9.17 -10.26 9.93
C GLU A 149 -10.49 -10.53 9.20
N TRP A 150 -10.60 -10.15 7.93
CA TRP A 150 -11.85 -10.21 7.16
C TRP A 150 -12.05 -11.55 6.44
N ASP A 151 -13.26 -11.78 5.93
CA ASP A 151 -13.61 -12.95 5.10
C ASP A 151 -13.59 -12.67 3.58
N LEU A 152 -13.06 -11.51 3.17
CA LEU A 152 -12.94 -11.06 1.77
C LEU A 152 -11.69 -11.66 1.08
N ASN A 153 -11.62 -12.99 1.08
CA ASN A 153 -10.43 -13.74 0.68
C ASN A 153 -10.32 -14.04 -0.83
N SER A 154 -11.17 -13.46 -1.67
CA SER A 154 -11.08 -13.60 -3.13
C SER A 154 -11.38 -12.30 -3.84
N ARG A 155 -10.83 -12.15 -5.05
CA ARG A 155 -11.10 -10.99 -5.89
C ARG A 155 -12.59 -10.83 -6.21
N GLU A 156 -13.30 -11.92 -6.47
CA GLU A 156 -14.77 -11.89 -6.67
C GLU A 156 -15.50 -11.35 -5.44
N LYS A 157 -15.14 -11.80 -4.24
CA LYS A 157 -15.73 -11.27 -3.01
C LYS A 157 -15.45 -9.78 -2.83
N LEU A 158 -14.23 -9.33 -3.11
CA LEU A 158 -13.89 -7.90 -3.09
C LEU A 158 -14.70 -7.10 -4.10
N LEU A 159 -14.88 -7.61 -5.32
CA LEU A 159 -15.70 -6.97 -6.34
C LEU A 159 -17.19 -6.91 -5.95
N SER A 160 -17.75 -7.99 -5.40
CA SER A 160 -19.11 -8.02 -4.90
C SER A 160 -19.31 -7.09 -3.71
N TYR A 161 -18.33 -7.03 -2.80
CA TYR A 161 -18.35 -6.09 -1.68
C TYR A 161 -18.27 -4.64 -2.19
N ALA A 162 -17.38 -4.37 -3.14
CA ALA A 162 -17.23 -3.05 -3.73
C ALA A 162 -18.52 -2.59 -4.44
N GLU A 163 -19.18 -3.48 -5.21
CA GLU A 163 -20.45 -3.18 -5.85
C GLU A 163 -21.57 -2.90 -4.83
N LYS A 164 -21.68 -3.73 -3.79
CA LYS A 164 -22.68 -3.55 -2.72
C LYS A 164 -22.54 -2.21 -1.99
N HIS A 165 -21.31 -1.72 -1.81
CA HIS A 165 -21.05 -0.48 -1.05
C HIS A 165 -20.75 0.73 -1.94
N GLY A 166 -21.02 0.63 -3.25
CA GLY A 166 -20.85 1.74 -4.20
C GLY A 166 -19.41 2.21 -4.36
N ILE A 167 -18.43 1.32 -4.15
CA ILE A 167 -17.01 1.63 -4.30
C ILE A 167 -16.70 1.75 -5.81
N PRO A 168 -16.14 2.88 -6.28
CA PRO A 168 -15.76 3.03 -7.67
C PRO A 168 -14.68 1.99 -8.05
N ILE A 169 -15.01 1.08 -8.95
CA ILE A 169 -14.08 0.11 -9.53
C ILE A 169 -13.72 0.62 -10.92
N ASP A 170 -12.44 0.72 -11.21
CA ASP A 170 -11.99 0.91 -12.60
C ASP A 170 -12.32 -0.36 -13.39
N ARG A 171 -13.50 -0.35 -14.03
CA ARG A 171 -14.01 -1.43 -14.88
C ARG A 171 -13.42 -1.41 -16.29
N TYR A 172 -12.66 -0.37 -16.63
CA TYR A 172 -12.09 -0.15 -17.96
C TYR A 172 -10.59 -0.43 -17.96
N GLY A 173 -10.20 -1.51 -18.65
CA GLY A 173 -8.82 -1.90 -18.91
C GLY A 173 -8.59 -3.40 -18.66
N GLN A 174 -7.85 -4.06 -19.56
CA GLN A 174 -7.16 -5.29 -19.19
C GLN A 174 -6.19 -4.92 -18.07
N LYS A 175 -6.60 -5.11 -16.81
CA LYS A 175 -5.66 -5.01 -15.70
C LYS A 175 -4.49 -5.93 -16.00
N SER A 176 -3.29 -5.43 -15.77
CA SER A 176 -2.08 -6.25 -15.84
C SER A 176 -2.34 -7.58 -15.14
N PRO A 177 -2.01 -8.73 -15.75
CA PRO A 177 -2.14 -10.02 -15.09
C PRO A 177 -1.16 -10.16 -13.91
N TYR A 178 -0.23 -9.21 -13.77
CA TYR A 178 0.80 -9.16 -12.74
C TYR A 178 0.40 -8.24 -11.58
N SER A 179 0.76 -8.66 -10.37
CA SER A 179 0.87 -7.78 -9.22
C SER A 179 2.10 -6.89 -9.41
N MET A 180 1.97 -5.59 -9.17
CA MET A 180 3.02 -4.60 -9.45
C MET A 180 3.17 -3.64 -8.30
N ASP A 181 4.42 -3.26 -8.02
CA ASP A 181 4.79 -2.16 -7.13
C ASP A 181 5.71 -1.22 -7.89
N ALA A 182 5.46 0.09 -7.84
CA ALA A 182 6.25 1.08 -8.54
C ALA A 182 6.63 2.24 -7.62
N ASN A 183 7.85 2.72 -7.75
CA ASN A 183 8.37 3.94 -7.14
C ASN A 183 9.57 4.45 -7.96
N LEU A 184 10.15 5.60 -7.63
CA LEU A 184 11.27 6.20 -8.38
C LEU A 184 12.46 5.26 -8.62
N LEU A 185 12.66 4.25 -7.76
CA LEU A 185 13.78 3.33 -7.85
C LEU A 185 13.51 2.16 -8.79
N HIS A 186 12.30 1.61 -8.80
CA HIS A 186 11.99 0.42 -9.62
C HIS A 186 10.49 0.22 -9.88
N ILE A 187 10.21 -0.72 -10.78
CA ILE A 187 8.92 -1.39 -10.89
C ILE A 187 9.14 -2.89 -10.70
N SER A 188 8.32 -3.52 -9.86
CA SER A 188 8.29 -4.96 -9.67
C SER A 188 7.08 -5.58 -10.39
N TYR A 189 7.22 -6.86 -10.72
CA TYR A 189 6.17 -7.68 -11.33
C TYR A 189 6.22 -9.05 -10.67
N GLU A 190 5.07 -9.54 -10.21
CA GLU A 190 4.94 -10.87 -9.62
C GLU A 190 3.54 -11.46 -9.89
N GLY A 191 3.32 -12.70 -9.51
CA GLY A 191 2.04 -13.37 -9.68
C GLY A 191 1.74 -13.81 -11.12
N GLY A 192 0.57 -14.41 -11.29
CA GLY A 192 0.12 -14.88 -12.60
C GLY A 192 1.07 -15.91 -13.21
N ARG A 193 1.52 -15.69 -14.44
CA ARG A 193 2.42 -16.60 -15.17
C ARG A 193 3.84 -16.64 -14.58
N LEU A 194 4.26 -15.61 -13.83
CA LEU A 194 5.60 -15.50 -13.25
C LEU A 194 5.81 -16.41 -12.04
N GLU A 195 4.74 -16.98 -11.48
CA GLU A 195 4.82 -17.97 -10.38
C GLU A 195 5.45 -19.29 -10.80
N ASP A 196 5.50 -19.57 -12.12
CA ASP A 196 6.22 -20.69 -12.68
C ASP A 196 7.55 -20.17 -13.26
N PRO A 197 8.70 -20.44 -12.60
CA PRO A 197 10.02 -19.96 -13.05
C PRO A 197 10.45 -20.50 -14.42
N TRP A 198 9.73 -21.48 -14.97
CA TRP A 198 9.99 -21.99 -16.32
C TRP A 198 9.34 -21.13 -17.41
N ASN A 199 8.45 -20.20 -17.05
CA ASN A 199 7.89 -19.23 -17.97
C ASN A 199 8.84 -18.05 -18.13
N ALA A 200 9.20 -17.74 -19.37
CA ALA A 200 9.87 -16.48 -19.69
C ALA A 200 8.91 -15.28 -19.47
N PRO A 201 9.42 -14.13 -19.00
CA PRO A 201 8.63 -12.91 -18.94
C PRO A 201 8.16 -12.46 -20.33
N GLU A 202 6.91 -12.02 -20.44
CA GLU A 202 6.35 -11.51 -21.69
C GLU A 202 6.84 -10.08 -21.97
N GLU A 203 7.06 -9.72 -23.23
CA GLU A 203 7.52 -8.37 -23.60
C GLU A 203 6.56 -7.27 -23.13
N THR A 204 5.26 -7.55 -23.15
CA THR A 204 4.18 -6.64 -22.70
C THR A 204 4.21 -6.36 -21.19
N MET A 205 5.00 -7.11 -20.42
CA MET A 205 5.21 -6.87 -18.99
C MET A 205 6.00 -5.58 -18.74
N TRP A 206 7.03 -5.32 -19.55
CA TRP A 206 7.98 -4.23 -19.32
C TRP A 206 7.38 -2.87 -19.64
N ARG A 207 7.31 -1.98 -18.63
CA ARG A 207 6.72 -0.65 -18.77
C ARG A 207 7.73 0.48 -18.90
N TRP A 208 8.93 0.31 -18.35
CA TRP A 208 9.91 1.40 -18.21
C TRP A 208 11.16 1.21 -19.07
N THR A 209 11.59 -0.04 -19.24
CA THR A 209 12.81 -0.37 -19.99
C THR A 209 12.46 -0.92 -21.37
N THR A 210 13.25 -0.56 -22.37
CA THR A 210 13.20 -1.20 -23.70
C THR A 210 14.05 -2.47 -23.71
N SER A 211 13.77 -3.39 -24.64
CA SER A 211 14.68 -4.52 -24.87
C SER A 211 16.06 -4.03 -25.30
N PRO A 212 17.14 -4.76 -24.96
CA PRO A 212 18.51 -4.43 -25.38
C PRO A 212 18.70 -4.33 -26.91
#